data_AF-A0A9E1T0A5-F1
#
_entry.id   AF-A0A9E1T0A5-F1
#
_cell.length_a   1.000
_cell.length_b   1.000
_cell.length_c   1.000
_cell.angle_alpha   90.00
_cell.angle_beta   90.00
_cell.angle_gamma   90.00
#
_symmetry.space_group_name_H-M   'P 1'
#
loop_
_entity.id
_entity.type
_entity.pdbx_description
1 polymer ?
#
loop_
_entity_poly.entity_id
_entity_poly.type
_entity_poly.pdbx_seq_one_letter_code
_entity_poly.pdbx_strand_id
1 'polypeptide(L)' 'LATREGIFSGVSAGGAVASAIELSKQVNNAVIVTIICDRGDRYLSTGVFKT' A
#
# COMPACT_ATOMS: atom_id res chain seq x y z
N LEU A 1 -5.68 0.27 0.71
CA LEU A 1 -5.08 -0.56 1.78
C LEU A 1 -5.94 -0.53 3.03
N ALA A 2 -6.02 0.57 3.77
CA ALA A 2 -6.74 0.62 5.05
C ALA A 2 -8.21 0.14 5.00
N THR A 3 -9.00 0.63 4.05
CA THR A 3 -10.46 0.38 4.00
C THR A 3 -10.86 -1.02 3.53
N ARG A 4 -10.02 -1.70 2.73
CA ARG A 4 -10.34 -3.04 2.17
C ARG A 4 -9.52 -4.16 2.80
N GLU A 5 -8.25 -3.91 3.09
CA GLU A 5 -7.31 -4.92 3.59
C GLU A 5 -7.05 -4.79 5.10
N GLY A 6 -7.55 -3.74 5.76
CA GLY A 6 -7.28 -3.47 7.18
C GLY A 6 -5.83 -3.06 7.48
N ILE A 7 -5.02 -2.80 6.45
CA ILE A 7 -3.61 -2.40 6.61
C ILE A 7 -3.52 -0.87 6.64
N PHE A 8 -3.29 -0.31 7.83
CA PHE A 8 -3.08 1.12 8.03
C PHE A 8 -1.60 1.50 7.88
N SER A 9 -1.22 1.96 6.69
CA SER A 9 0.17 2.24 6.29
C SER A 9 0.34 3.64 5.69
N GLY A 10 1.60 4.05 5.50
CA GLY A 10 1.92 5.28 4.76
C GLY A 10 1.56 5.25 3.27
N VAL A 11 1.69 6.42 2.64
CA VAL A 11 1.36 6.63 1.21
C VAL A 11 2.28 5.81 0.29
N SER A 12 3.57 5.70 0.63
CA SER A 12 4.56 4.95 -0.16
C SER A 12 4.20 3.46 -0.24
N ALA A 13 3.71 2.87 0.85
CA ALA A 13 3.23 1.48 0.86
C ALA A 13 2.02 1.29 -0.07
N GLY A 14 1.12 2.27 -0.15
CA GLY A 14 0.04 2.30 -1.13
C GLY A 14 0.55 2.29 -2.57
N GLY A 15 1.55 3.11 -2.88
CA GLY A 15 2.22 3.12 -4.18
C GLY A 15 2.84 1.76 -4.52
N ALA A 16 3.58 1.17 -3.58
CA ALA A 16 4.24 -0.13 -3.80
C ALA A 16 3.23 -1.26 -4.10
N VAL A 17 2.11 -1.30 -3.38
CA VAL A 17 1.02 -2.28 -3.64
C VAL A 17 0.34 -1.99 -4.98
N ALA A 18 0.09 -0.73 -5.33
CA ALA A 18 -0.50 -0.36 -6.61
C ALA A 18 0.39 -0.80 -7.79
N SER A 19 1.70 -0.58 -7.69
CA SER A 19 2.67 -1.07 -8.69
C SER A 19 2.73 -2.59 -8.75
N ALA A 20 2.66 -3.28 -7.60
CA ALA A 20 2.62 -4.74 -7.55
C ALA A 20 1.37 -5.33 -8.25
N ILE A 21 0.21 -4.70 -8.06
CA ILE A 21 -1.05 -5.08 -8.74
C ILE A 21 -0.95 -4.85 -10.25
N GLU A 22 -0.28 -3.78 -10.69
CA GLU A 22 -0.09 -3.56 -12.13
C GLU A 22 0.86 -4.58 -12.74
N LEU A 23 1.97 -4.89 -12.05
CA LEU A 23 2.92 -5.92 -12.47
C LEU A 23 2.27 -7.30 -12.52
N SER A 24 1.37 -7.62 -11.57
CA SER A 24 0.71 -8.93 -11.51
C SER A 24 -0.14 -9.24 -12.76
N LYS A 25 -0.55 -8.22 -13.53
CA LYS A 25 -1.30 -8.40 -14.78
C LYS A 25 -0.41 -8.84 -15.95
N GLN A 26 0.91 -8.68 -15.83
CA GLN A 26 1.87 -8.92 -16.91
C GLN A 26 2.64 -10.24 -16.74
N VAL A 27 2.55 -10.86 -15.58
CA VAL A 27 3.28 -12.09 -15.23
C VAL A 27 2.32 -13.25 -15.01
N ASN A 28 2.77 -14.47 -15.32
CA ASN A 28 2.00 -15.70 -15.10
C ASN A 28 2.74 -16.59 -14.09
N ASN A 29 1.99 -17.22 -13.18
CA ASN A 29 2.51 -18.15 -12.17
C ASN A 29 3.68 -17.56 -11.33
N ALA A 30 3.56 -16.30 -10.92
CA ALA A 30 4.57 -15.59 -10.14
C ALA A 30 4.06 -15.21 -8.75
N VAL A 31 4.97 -15.13 -7.77
CA VAL A 31 4.71 -14.59 -6.44
C VAL A 31 5.34 -13.21 -6.35
N ILE A 32 4.53 -12.19 -6.05
CA ILE A 32 4.99 -10.81 -5.93
C ILE A 32 4.96 -10.42 -4.45
N VAL A 33 6.09 -9.91 -3.95
CA VAL A 33 6.23 -9.43 -2.57
C VAL A 33 6.43 -7.92 -2.58
N THR A 34 5.77 -7.24 -1.66
CA THR A 34 5.90 -5.79 -1.45
C THR A 34 6.12 -5.48 0.02
N ILE A 35 6.86 -4.40 0.30
CA ILE A 35 7.24 -4.00 1.65
C ILE A 35 6.39 -2.80 2.08
N ILE A 36 5.77 -2.93 3.24
CA ILE A 36 5.09 -1.83 3.92
C ILE A 36 6.12 -1.11 4.80
N CYS A 37 6.62 0.03 4.33
CA CYS A 37 7.77 0.71 4.94
C CYS A 37 7.48 1.32 6.32
N ASP A 38 6.22 1.69 6.58
CA ASP A 38 5.78 2.23 7.87
C ASP A 38 4.26 2.15 8.07
N ARG A 39 3.82 2.52 9.28
CA ARG A 39 2.41 2.57 9.68
C ARG A 39 1.80 3.95 9.41
N GLY A 40 0.49 3.96 9.16
CA GLY A 40 -0.26 5.17 8.80
C GLY A 40 -0.36 6.22 9.91
N ASP A 41 -0.20 5.86 11.19
CA ASP A 41 -0.36 6.78 12.33
C ASP A 41 0.59 7.97 12.28
N ARG A 42 1.76 7.78 11.65
CA ARG A 42 2.76 8.84 11.43
C ARG A 42 2.26 9.99 10.54
N TYR A 43 1.17 9.80 9.79
CA TYR A 43 0.65 10.76 8.82
C TYR A 43 -0.71 11.37 9.22
N LEU A 44 -1.16 11.17 10.45
CA LEU A 44 -2.44 11.74 10.91
C LEU A 44 -2.45 13.27 10.88
N SER A 45 -1.30 13.91 11.10
CA SER A 45 -1.16 15.38 11.09
C SER A 45 -0.88 15.97 9.71
N THR A 46 -0.68 15.15 8.68
CA THR A 46 -0.26 15.63 7.35
C THR A 46 -1.43 15.86 6.39
N GLY A 47 -2.66 15.60 6.82
CA GLY A 47 -3.87 15.72 5.99
C GLY A 47 -4.03 14.62 4.94
N VAL A 48 -3.16 13.60 4.94
CA VAL A 48 -3.25 12.43 4.06
C VAL A 48 -4.53 11.64 4.32
N PHE A 49 -4.94 11.54 5.58
CA PHE A 49 -6.17 10.89 5.97
C PHE A 49 -7.25 11.94 6.21
N LYS A 50 -8.37 11.79 5.50
CA LYS A 50 -9.58 12.55 5.79
C LYS A 50 -10.27 11.85 6.96
N THR A 51 -10.41 12.58 8.06
CA THR A 51 -11.30 12.21 9.17
C THR A 51 -12.75 12.46 8.78
#